data_AF-A0A967WNJ9-F1
#
_entry.id   AF-A0A967WNJ9-F1
#
_cell.length_a   1.000
_cell.length_b   1.000
_cell.length_c   1.000
_cell.angle_alpha   90.00
_cell.angle_beta   90.00
_cell.angle_gamma   90.00
#
_symmetry.space_group_name_H-M   'P 1'
#
loop_
_entity.id
_entity.type
_entity.pdbx_description
1 polymer ?
#
loop_
_entity_poly.entity_id
_entity_poly.type
_entity_poly.pdbx_seq_one_letter_code
_entity_poly.pdbx_strand_id
1 'polypeptide(L)'
;MAIETMIGTLLSERGLTLATAESSTGGLVARRITSVSGSSAYYLGGFVTYANDAKETLVGVNRETLIAHGAVSEETAREMARGARERLGADLGIATTGIAGPTGGTEEKPVGLVYVALSAADAEICQRHVWQGDRAANNEQSAEAALRLIQVYLQERRQGMVEFVNEAVSVEAQLRGDGTVSPQSFVWRGRRFQIVSWGRQGTKSRDGRACHYHLVQTPDLESWELCQDAETGAWTLARRWPERRRTV
;
A
#
# COMPACT_ATOMS: atom_id res chain seq x y z
N MET A 1 5.27 18.46 0.36
CA MET A 1 4.05 18.09 -0.40
C MET A 1 2.98 17.71 0.62
N ALA A 2 1.76 18.24 0.49
CA ALA A 2 0.64 17.86 1.37
C ALA A 2 0.31 16.36 1.22
N ILE A 3 -0.20 15.73 2.27
CA ILE A 3 -0.45 14.28 2.29
C ILE A 3 -1.44 13.86 1.21
N GLU A 4 -2.46 14.70 0.96
CA GLU A 4 -3.49 14.48 -0.05
C GLU A 4 -2.90 14.45 -1.46
N THR A 5 -2.03 15.41 -1.79
CA THR A 5 -1.35 15.45 -3.08
C THR A 5 -0.49 14.21 -3.29
N MET A 6 0.21 13.75 -2.25
CA MET A 6 1.05 12.56 -2.33
C MET A 6 0.22 11.28 -2.57
N ILE A 7 -0.90 11.14 -1.85
CA ILE A 7 -1.84 10.04 -2.07
C ILE A 7 -2.37 10.07 -3.50
N GLY A 8 -2.81 11.24 -3.98
CA GLY A 8 -3.31 11.40 -5.34
C GLY A 8 -2.27 11.03 -6.40
N THR A 9 -1.02 11.46 -6.23
CA THR A 9 0.11 11.04 -7.09
C THR A 9 0.28 9.53 -7.08
N LEU A 10 0.39 8.91 -5.90
CA LEU A 10 0.67 7.47 -5.78
C LEU A 10 -0.47 6.58 -6.32
N LEU A 11 -1.72 6.99 -6.14
CA LEU A 11 -2.88 6.30 -6.70
C LEU A 11 -2.90 6.43 -8.23
N SER A 12 -2.73 7.64 -8.75
CA SER A 12 -2.75 7.91 -10.20
C SER A 12 -1.61 7.21 -10.94
N GLU A 13 -0.38 7.28 -10.42
CA GLU A 13 0.79 6.61 -11.00
C GLU A 13 0.63 5.09 -11.09
N ARG A 14 -0.23 4.50 -10.24
CA ARG A 14 -0.46 3.05 -10.17
C ARG A 14 -1.78 2.61 -10.78
N GLY A 15 -2.59 3.55 -11.28
CA GLY A 15 -3.93 3.26 -11.75
C GLY A 15 -4.84 2.67 -10.67
N LEU A 16 -4.60 3.00 -9.40
CA LEU A 16 -5.40 2.53 -8.27
C LEU A 16 -6.51 3.52 -7.94
N THR A 17 -7.63 2.98 -7.47
CA THR A 17 -8.83 3.72 -7.10
C THR A 17 -9.16 3.60 -5.61
N LEU A 18 -9.87 4.59 -5.07
CA LEU A 18 -10.17 4.74 -3.66
C LEU A 18 -11.65 5.07 -3.43
N ALA A 19 -12.23 4.42 -2.43
CA ALA A 19 -13.56 4.67 -1.87
C ALA A 19 -13.48 4.97 -0.37
N THR A 20 -14.41 5.79 0.15
CA THR A 20 -14.50 6.11 1.59
C THR A 20 -15.82 5.66 2.22
N ALA A 21 -15.80 5.25 3.49
CA ALA A 21 -16.97 5.09 4.35
C ALA A 21 -16.79 5.83 5.67
N GLU A 22 -17.52 6.91 5.88
CA GLU A 22 -17.34 7.82 6.99
C GLU A 22 -18.54 7.81 7.94
N SER A 23 -18.28 7.75 9.25
CA SER A 23 -19.30 7.97 10.28
C SER A 23 -19.12 9.35 10.92
N SER A 24 -18.37 9.46 12.02
CA SER A 24 -18.26 10.71 12.79
C SER A 24 -17.59 11.86 12.04
N THR A 25 -16.71 11.55 11.08
CA THR A 25 -16.00 12.53 10.25
C THR A 25 -16.89 13.17 9.17
N GLY A 26 -18.06 12.58 8.87
CA GLY A 26 -19.12 13.25 8.10
C GLY A 26 -18.75 13.70 6.68
N GLY A 27 -17.81 13.01 6.01
CA GLY A 27 -17.35 13.40 4.67
C GLY A 27 -16.06 14.20 4.65
N LEU A 28 -15.41 14.42 5.81
CA LEU A 28 -14.16 15.17 5.90
C LEU A 28 -13.00 14.46 5.18
N VAL A 29 -12.93 13.12 5.21
CA VAL A 29 -11.90 12.38 4.47
C VAL A 29 -12.11 12.56 2.97
N ALA A 30 -13.34 12.38 2.49
CA ALA A 30 -13.74 12.63 1.12
C ALA A 30 -13.40 14.06 0.67
N ARG A 31 -13.78 15.06 1.48
CA ARG A 31 -13.49 16.48 1.22
C ARG A 31 -11.98 16.70 1.01
N ARG A 32 -11.15 16.18 1.90
CA ARG A 32 -9.68 16.32 1.80
C ARG A 32 -9.14 15.65 0.54
N ILE A 33 -9.61 14.45 0.21
CA ILE A 33 -9.24 13.78 -1.06
C ILE A 33 -9.64 14.61 -2.28
N THR A 34 -10.88 15.11 -2.32
CA THR A 34 -11.42 15.88 -3.45
C THR A 34 -10.85 17.31 -3.56
N SER A 35 -10.18 17.80 -2.52
CA SER A 35 -9.49 19.10 -2.55
C SER A 35 -8.26 19.11 -3.47
N VAL A 36 -7.79 17.93 -3.86
CA VAL A 36 -6.70 17.76 -4.82
C VAL A 36 -7.28 17.80 -6.24
N SER A 37 -6.76 18.70 -7.07
CA SER A 37 -7.10 18.76 -8.49
C SER A 37 -6.79 17.44 -9.19
N GLY A 38 -7.70 16.97 -10.05
CA GLY A 38 -7.58 15.68 -10.74
C GLY A 38 -7.97 14.46 -9.89
N SER A 39 -8.53 14.66 -8.70
CA SER A 39 -8.99 13.56 -7.82
C SER A 39 -10.02 12.63 -8.46
N SER A 40 -10.73 13.06 -9.50
CA SER A 40 -11.62 12.21 -10.29
C SER A 40 -10.93 11.03 -10.99
N ALA A 41 -9.59 11.08 -11.14
CA ALA A 41 -8.82 9.98 -11.73
C ALA A 41 -8.69 8.76 -10.79
N TYR A 42 -8.85 8.95 -9.47
CA TYR A 42 -8.60 7.89 -8.49
C TYR A 42 -9.65 7.81 -7.38
N TYR A 43 -10.50 8.81 -7.16
CA TYR A 43 -11.53 8.77 -6.14
C TYR A 43 -12.90 8.47 -6.75
N LEU A 44 -13.46 7.29 -6.45
CA LEU A 44 -14.73 6.84 -7.04
C LEU A 44 -15.95 7.39 -6.30
N GLY A 45 -15.77 7.79 -5.05
CA GLY A 45 -16.83 8.31 -4.20
C GLY A 45 -16.76 7.75 -2.78
N GLY A 46 -17.83 7.97 -2.02
CA GLY A 46 -17.90 7.48 -0.67
C GLY A 46 -19.30 7.51 -0.07
N PHE A 47 -19.40 6.88 1.10
CA PHE A 47 -20.62 6.75 1.86
C PHE A 47 -20.47 7.48 3.19
N VAL A 48 -21.46 8.27 3.59
CA VAL A 48 -21.56 8.79 4.95
C VAL A 48 -22.62 7.96 5.69
N THR A 49 -22.17 7.02 6.52
CA THR A 49 -23.01 5.98 7.15
C THR A 49 -23.07 6.20 8.66
N TYR A 50 -23.71 7.29 9.08
CA TYR A 50 -23.78 7.68 10.50
C TYR A 50 -24.61 6.70 11.34
N ALA A 51 -25.80 6.34 10.86
CA ALA A 51 -26.70 5.39 11.52
C ALA A 51 -26.30 3.92 11.28
N ASN A 52 -26.68 3.03 12.20
CA ASN A 52 -26.44 1.58 12.06
C ASN A 52 -27.10 1.01 10.81
N ASP A 53 -28.38 1.34 10.58
CA ASP A 53 -29.10 0.91 9.37
C ASP A 53 -28.36 1.34 8.10
N ALA A 54 -27.80 2.56 8.06
CA ALA A 54 -27.00 3.01 6.92
C ALA A 54 -25.72 2.21 6.73
N LYS A 55 -25.06 1.78 7.82
CA LYS A 55 -23.88 0.89 7.77
C LYS A 55 -24.27 -0.47 7.18
N GLU A 56 -25.40 -1.05 7.60
CA GLU A 56 -25.92 -2.31 7.08
C GLU A 56 -26.29 -2.18 5.59
N THR A 57 -27.10 -1.19 5.22
CA THR A 57 -27.68 -1.11 3.87
C THR A 57 -26.70 -0.61 2.82
N LEU A 58 -25.88 0.39 3.13
CA LEU A 58 -25.04 1.07 2.13
C LEU A 58 -23.67 0.41 1.96
N VAL A 59 -23.07 -0.03 3.07
CA VAL A 59 -21.73 -0.62 3.08
C VAL A 59 -21.70 -2.06 3.59
N GLY A 60 -22.86 -2.68 3.84
CA GLY A 60 -22.93 -4.12 4.09
C GLY A 60 -22.29 -4.58 5.41
N VAL A 61 -22.25 -3.72 6.42
CA VAL A 61 -21.87 -4.15 7.78
C VAL A 61 -22.87 -5.20 8.26
N ASN A 62 -22.39 -6.30 8.82
CA ASN A 62 -23.23 -7.36 9.32
C ASN A 62 -23.98 -6.90 10.56
N ARG A 63 -25.28 -7.17 10.60
CA ARG A 63 -26.13 -6.87 11.76
C ARG A 63 -25.60 -7.52 13.04
N GLU A 64 -25.09 -8.75 12.93
CA GLU A 64 -24.51 -9.49 14.06
C GLU A 64 -23.26 -8.79 14.61
N THR A 65 -22.41 -8.22 13.74
CA THR A 65 -21.25 -7.42 14.14
C THR A 65 -21.68 -6.18 14.93
N LEU A 66 -22.73 -5.48 14.49
CA LEU A 66 -23.26 -4.31 15.19
C LEU A 66 -23.87 -4.67 16.55
N ILE A 67 -24.53 -5.83 16.67
CA ILE A 67 -25.10 -6.30 17.94
C ILE A 67 -23.99 -6.68 18.92
N ALA A 68 -23.00 -7.47 18.47
CA ALA A 68 -21.97 -8.03 19.34
C ALA A 68 -20.89 -7.01 19.73
N HIS A 69 -20.44 -6.18 18.78
CA HIS A 69 -19.30 -5.28 18.96
C HIS A 69 -19.69 -3.80 19.00
N GLY A 70 -20.88 -3.45 18.51
CA GLY A 70 -21.33 -2.06 18.37
C GLY A 70 -20.68 -1.34 17.20
N ALA A 71 -21.27 -0.20 16.82
CA ALA A 71 -20.85 0.58 15.66
C ALA A 71 -19.43 1.18 15.76
N VAL A 72 -18.92 1.33 16.98
CA VAL A 72 -17.57 1.82 17.26
C VAL A 72 -16.74 0.64 17.76
N SER A 73 -16.19 -0.09 16.79
CA SER A 73 -15.41 -1.32 16.98
C SER A 73 -14.48 -1.53 15.78
N GLU A 74 -13.47 -2.37 15.97
CA GLU A 74 -12.55 -2.77 14.90
C GLU A 74 -13.29 -3.55 13.80
N GLU A 75 -14.19 -4.46 14.20
CA GLU A 75 -14.97 -5.31 13.32
C GLU A 75 -15.86 -4.48 12.40
N THR A 76 -16.60 -3.52 12.97
CA THR A 76 -17.42 -2.60 12.17
C THR A 76 -16.56 -1.75 11.23
N ALA A 77 -15.42 -1.24 11.69
CA ALA A 77 -14.54 -0.43 10.84
C ALA A 77 -14.03 -1.22 9.63
N ARG A 78 -13.58 -2.46 9.84
CA ARG A 78 -13.11 -3.36 8.77
C ARG A 78 -14.22 -3.67 7.77
N GLU A 79 -15.41 -4.01 8.25
CA GLU A 79 -16.57 -4.27 7.38
C GLU A 79 -16.98 -3.01 6.59
N MET A 80 -16.97 -1.83 7.21
CA MET A 80 -17.22 -0.56 6.50
C MET A 80 -16.19 -0.31 5.39
N ALA A 81 -14.89 -0.53 5.66
CA ALA A 81 -13.84 -0.32 4.67
C ALA A 81 -13.97 -1.29 3.50
N ARG A 82 -14.17 -2.58 3.79
CA ARG A 82 -14.42 -3.63 2.79
C ARG A 82 -15.66 -3.31 1.95
N GLY A 83 -16.74 -2.92 2.62
CA GLY A 83 -17.99 -2.52 2.01
C GLY A 83 -17.83 -1.35 1.04
N ALA A 84 -17.15 -0.29 1.44
CA ALA A 84 -16.88 0.85 0.56
C ALA A 84 -16.13 0.42 -0.71
N ARG A 85 -15.08 -0.40 -0.55
CA ARG A 85 -14.27 -0.95 -1.64
C ARG A 85 -15.15 -1.74 -2.62
N GLU A 86 -15.90 -2.70 -2.11
CA GLU A 86 -16.68 -3.63 -2.93
C GLU A 86 -17.88 -2.97 -3.60
N ARG A 87 -18.58 -2.05 -2.91
CA ARG A 87 -19.78 -1.39 -3.44
C ARG A 87 -19.48 -0.41 -4.57
N LEU A 88 -18.32 0.24 -4.53
CA LEU A 88 -17.88 1.17 -5.57
C LEU A 88 -16.91 0.54 -6.59
N GLY A 89 -16.52 -0.73 -6.39
CA GLY A 89 -15.53 -1.39 -7.23
C GLY A 89 -14.15 -0.71 -7.18
N ALA A 90 -13.79 -0.13 -6.04
CA ALA A 90 -12.51 0.51 -5.84
C ALA A 90 -11.41 -0.51 -5.52
N ASP A 91 -10.14 -0.16 -5.74
CA ASP A 91 -9.01 -0.99 -5.31
C ASP A 91 -8.77 -0.90 -3.79
N LEU A 92 -9.04 0.27 -3.21
CA LEU A 92 -8.91 0.56 -1.80
C LEU A 92 -10.24 1.09 -1.23
N GLY A 93 -10.59 0.63 -0.03
CA GLY A 93 -11.62 1.23 0.81
C GLY A 93 -11.02 1.74 2.12
N ILE A 94 -11.34 2.95 2.54
CA ILE A 94 -10.97 3.51 3.84
C ILE A 94 -12.24 3.81 4.65
N ALA A 95 -12.24 3.50 5.94
CA ALA A 95 -13.37 3.77 6.82
C ALA A 95 -12.98 4.42 8.14
N THR A 96 -13.90 5.21 8.68
CA THR A 96 -13.81 5.83 10.02
C THR A 96 -15.10 5.58 10.81
N THR A 97 -14.97 5.09 12.04
CA THR A 97 -16.10 5.00 12.98
C THR A 97 -15.63 5.31 14.40
N GLY A 98 -16.38 6.14 15.12
CA GLY A 98 -15.91 6.67 16.40
C GLY A 98 -16.88 7.58 17.14
N ILE A 99 -16.47 7.95 18.35
CA ILE A 99 -17.22 8.79 19.29
C ILE A 99 -16.54 10.16 19.35
N ALA A 100 -16.91 11.07 18.45
CA ALA A 100 -16.27 12.39 18.41
C ALA A 100 -16.56 13.26 19.65
N GLY A 101 -17.65 12.98 20.38
CA GLY A 101 -18.07 13.76 21.54
C GLY A 101 -19.00 14.94 21.22
N PRO A 102 -19.35 15.76 22.23
CA PRO A 102 -18.85 15.69 23.62
C PRO A 102 -19.52 14.59 24.47
N THR A 103 -20.58 13.97 23.98
CA THR A 103 -21.32 12.88 24.67
C THR A 103 -21.16 11.55 23.93
N GLY A 104 -21.74 10.48 24.50
CA GLY A 104 -21.81 9.16 23.87
C GLY A 104 -20.64 8.22 24.20
N GLY A 105 -19.68 8.66 25.01
CA GLY A 105 -18.63 7.80 25.53
C GLY A 105 -19.05 7.02 26.77
N THR A 106 -18.38 5.90 27.01
CA THR A 106 -18.42 5.09 28.24
C THR A 106 -17.00 4.90 28.77
N GLU A 107 -16.82 4.28 29.94
CA GLU A 107 -15.48 3.94 30.45
C GLU A 107 -14.70 3.04 29.47
N GLU A 108 -15.37 2.05 28.87
CA GLU A 108 -14.76 1.13 27.90
C GLU A 108 -14.54 1.79 26.52
N LYS A 109 -15.45 2.68 26.12
CA LYS A 109 -15.44 3.37 24.82
C LYS A 109 -15.51 4.87 25.03
N PRO A 110 -14.39 5.51 25.42
CA PRO A 110 -14.39 6.92 25.79
C PRO A 110 -14.67 7.84 24.59
N VAL A 111 -15.08 9.07 24.88
CA VAL A 111 -15.07 10.15 23.88
C VAL A 111 -13.66 10.27 23.29
N GLY A 112 -13.59 10.49 21.98
CA GLY A 112 -12.35 10.51 21.21
C GLY A 112 -11.93 9.14 20.68
N LEU A 113 -12.57 8.03 21.09
CA LEU A 113 -12.30 6.70 20.52
C LEU A 113 -12.73 6.65 19.05
N VAL A 114 -11.79 6.32 18.17
CA VAL A 114 -12.03 6.15 16.74
C VAL A 114 -11.26 4.96 16.20
N TYR A 115 -11.92 4.16 15.37
CA TYR A 115 -11.30 3.13 14.55
C TYR A 115 -11.19 3.61 13.10
N VAL A 116 -10.02 3.41 12.52
CA VAL A 116 -9.70 3.74 11.13
C VAL A 116 -9.23 2.48 10.44
N ALA A 117 -9.94 2.04 9.42
CA ALA A 117 -9.65 0.78 8.73
C ALA A 117 -9.42 0.99 7.24
N LEU A 118 -8.49 0.23 6.67
CA LEU A 118 -8.18 0.16 5.25
C LEU A 118 -8.37 -1.27 4.77
N SER A 119 -9.08 -1.41 3.65
CA SER A 119 -9.31 -2.67 2.95
C SER A 119 -8.77 -2.57 1.54
N ALA A 120 -8.00 -3.57 1.12
CA ALA A 120 -7.46 -3.73 -0.22
C ALA A 120 -7.39 -5.22 -0.58
N ALA A 121 -7.08 -5.55 -1.83
CA ALA A 121 -7.02 -6.95 -2.29
C ALA A 121 -6.01 -7.81 -1.49
N ASP A 122 -4.94 -7.21 -0.98
CA ASP A 122 -3.83 -7.85 -0.29
C ASP A 122 -3.72 -7.49 1.20
N ALA A 123 -4.60 -6.63 1.72
CA ALA A 123 -4.50 -6.14 3.09
C ALA A 123 -5.86 -5.78 3.71
N GLU A 124 -5.98 -6.05 5.01
CA GLU A 124 -7.07 -5.60 5.87
C GLU A 124 -6.43 -5.07 7.16
N ILE A 125 -6.36 -3.75 7.31
CA ILE A 125 -5.64 -3.07 8.39
C ILE A 125 -6.64 -2.23 9.19
N CYS A 126 -6.57 -2.27 10.51
CA CYS A 126 -7.35 -1.39 11.38
C CYS A 126 -6.46 -0.79 12.46
N GLN A 127 -6.65 0.50 12.72
CA GLN A 127 -5.97 1.24 13.78
C GLN A 127 -7.01 1.78 14.76
N ARG A 128 -6.69 1.65 16.05
CA ARG A 128 -7.49 2.20 17.15
C ARG A 128 -6.82 3.45 17.70
N HIS A 129 -7.57 4.54 17.80
CA HIS A 129 -7.11 5.83 18.31
C HIS A 129 -8.01 6.35 19.43
N VAL A 130 -7.45 7.14 20.35
CA VAL A 130 -8.23 7.87 21.38
C VAL A 130 -7.72 9.31 21.44
N TRP A 131 -8.48 10.20 20.82
CA TRP A 131 -8.17 11.62 20.75
C TRP A 131 -8.62 12.35 22.01
N GLN A 132 -7.93 13.42 22.38
CA GLN A 132 -8.22 14.23 23.58
C GLN A 132 -8.79 15.62 23.23
N GLY A 133 -9.22 15.80 21.98
CA GLY A 133 -9.74 17.07 21.49
C GLY A 133 -11.24 17.21 21.71
N ASP A 134 -11.77 18.37 21.30
CA ASP A 134 -13.20 18.55 21.12
C ASP A 134 -13.71 17.80 19.87
N ARG A 135 -15.02 17.87 19.61
CA ARG A 135 -15.64 17.17 18.47
C ARG A 135 -14.96 17.50 17.13
N ALA A 136 -14.62 18.76 16.89
CA ALA A 136 -14.01 19.18 15.63
C ALA A 136 -12.58 18.66 15.52
N ALA A 137 -11.77 18.84 16.57
CA ALA A 137 -10.40 18.33 16.62
C ALA A 137 -10.33 16.81 16.53
N ASN A 138 -11.26 16.07 17.14
CA ASN A 138 -11.33 14.61 17.06
C ASN A 138 -11.63 14.15 15.63
N ASN A 139 -12.54 14.84 14.94
CA ASN A 139 -12.86 14.55 13.54
C ASN A 139 -11.67 14.86 12.61
N GLU A 140 -10.99 15.99 12.79
CA GLU A 140 -9.79 16.35 12.00
C GLU A 140 -8.65 15.34 12.20
N GLN A 141 -8.35 14.96 13.45
CA GLN A 141 -7.34 13.94 13.74
C GLN A 141 -7.69 12.57 13.14
N SER A 142 -8.98 12.22 13.14
CA SER A 142 -9.45 10.97 12.53
C SER A 142 -9.31 10.98 11.02
N ALA A 143 -9.61 12.11 10.38
CA ALA A 143 -9.43 12.25 8.93
C ALA A 143 -7.95 12.23 8.54
N GLU A 144 -7.09 12.87 9.33
CA GLU A 144 -5.63 12.81 9.17
C GLU A 144 -5.11 11.38 9.32
N ALA A 145 -5.58 10.63 10.34
CA ALA A 145 -5.20 9.24 10.54
C ALA A 145 -5.61 8.34 9.36
N ALA A 146 -6.80 8.56 8.78
CA ALA A 146 -7.24 7.87 7.57
C ALA A 146 -6.31 8.12 6.37
N LEU A 147 -5.93 9.38 6.13
CA LEU A 147 -4.99 9.73 5.06
C LEU A 147 -3.60 9.14 5.31
N ARG A 148 -3.11 9.16 6.56
CA ARG A 148 -1.84 8.53 6.93
C ARG A 148 -1.84 7.03 6.71
N LEU A 149 -2.93 6.34 7.03
CA LEU A 149 -3.05 4.91 6.80
C LEU A 149 -2.98 4.58 5.29
N ILE A 150 -3.66 5.36 4.45
CA ILE A 150 -3.57 5.23 2.98
C ILE A 150 -2.13 5.48 2.52
N GLN A 151 -1.50 6.55 3.00
CA GLN A 151 -0.13 6.91 2.64
C GLN A 151 0.84 5.77 2.97
N VAL A 152 0.78 5.24 4.20
CA VAL A 152 1.66 4.14 4.65
C VAL A 152 1.44 2.91 3.78
N TYR A 153 0.20 2.48 3.57
CA TYR A 153 -0.11 1.33 2.72
C TYR A 153 0.44 1.50 1.29
N LEU A 154 0.24 2.68 0.68
CA LEU A 154 0.76 2.95 -0.67
C LEU A 154 2.30 3.02 -0.68
N GLN A 155 2.93 3.55 0.36
CA GLN A 155 4.38 3.62 0.46
C GLN A 155 5.00 2.23 0.67
N GLU A 156 4.38 1.35 1.46
CA GLU A 156 4.83 -0.03 1.65
C GLU A 156 4.72 -0.84 0.34
N ARG A 157 3.67 -0.62 -0.47
CA ARG A 157 3.59 -1.19 -1.84
C ARG A 157 4.66 -0.64 -2.78
N ARG A 158 5.19 0.57 -2.53
CA ARG A 158 6.37 1.08 -3.25
C ARG A 158 7.62 0.25 -2.93
N GLN A 159 7.70 -0.28 -1.72
CA GLN A 159 8.84 -1.03 -1.20
C GLN A 159 8.80 -2.54 -1.56
N GLY A 160 7.72 -3.00 -2.20
CA GLY A 160 7.54 -4.39 -2.65
C GLY A 160 7.43 -4.57 -4.18
N MET A 161 7.60 -3.51 -4.97
CA MET A 161 7.42 -3.58 -6.42
C MET A 161 8.64 -4.24 -7.08
N VAL A 162 8.51 -5.55 -7.33
CA VAL A 162 9.42 -6.29 -8.21
C VAL A 162 9.09 -5.89 -9.64
N GLU A 163 9.98 -5.15 -10.30
CA GLU A 163 9.87 -4.90 -11.74
C GLU A 163 10.34 -6.15 -12.48
N PHE A 164 9.45 -6.82 -13.20
CA PHE A 164 9.82 -7.88 -14.15
C PHE A 164 10.27 -7.21 -15.45
N VAL A 165 11.58 -7.28 -15.74
CA VAL A 165 12.19 -6.52 -16.84
C VAL A 165 12.35 -7.40 -18.07
N ASN A 166 12.98 -8.57 -17.91
CA ASN A 166 13.28 -9.52 -18.98
C ASN A 166 14.01 -8.91 -20.19
N GLU A 167 14.95 -8.00 -19.96
CA GLU A 167 15.74 -7.36 -21.03
C GLU A 167 17.16 -7.91 -21.09
N ALA A 168 17.74 -7.95 -22.30
CA ALA A 168 19.14 -8.28 -22.48
C ALA A 168 20.06 -7.22 -21.85
N VAL A 169 21.13 -7.66 -21.21
CA VAL A 169 22.10 -6.78 -20.55
C VAL A 169 23.52 -7.25 -20.84
N SER A 170 24.46 -6.30 -20.90
CA SER A 170 25.88 -6.62 -20.96
C SER A 170 26.41 -6.73 -19.54
N VAL A 171 27.10 -7.83 -19.21
CA VAL A 171 27.63 -8.08 -17.86
C VAL A 171 29.14 -8.24 -17.94
N GLU A 172 29.86 -7.48 -17.12
CA GLU A 172 31.26 -7.77 -16.83
C GLU A 172 31.30 -8.72 -15.64
N ALA A 173 31.94 -9.88 -15.81
CA ALA A 173 32.00 -10.90 -14.78
C ALA A 173 33.41 -11.44 -14.59
N GLN A 174 33.67 -11.95 -13.39
CA GLN A 174 34.92 -12.60 -13.02
C GLN A 174 34.72 -14.11 -12.95
N LEU A 175 35.62 -14.87 -13.57
CA LEU A 175 35.67 -16.32 -13.44
C LEU A 175 36.35 -16.68 -12.11
N ARG A 176 35.67 -17.47 -11.29
CA ARG A 176 36.20 -17.99 -10.03
C ARG A 176 36.96 -19.29 -10.26
N GLY A 177 37.85 -19.64 -9.33
CA GLY A 177 38.67 -20.85 -9.41
C GLY A 177 37.88 -22.16 -9.39
N ASP A 178 36.61 -22.12 -8.97
CA ASP A 178 35.65 -23.24 -8.99
C ASP A 178 34.86 -23.31 -10.32
N GLY A 179 35.20 -22.48 -11.31
CA GLY A 179 34.52 -22.40 -12.60
C GLY A 179 33.23 -21.57 -12.60
N THR A 180 32.81 -21.02 -11.45
CA THR A 180 31.62 -20.17 -11.39
C THR A 180 31.89 -18.75 -11.87
N VAL A 181 30.86 -18.13 -12.47
CA VAL A 181 30.94 -16.75 -12.98
C VAL A 181 30.32 -15.81 -11.96
N SER A 182 31.03 -14.76 -11.58
CA SER A 182 30.59 -13.76 -10.60
C SER A 182 30.46 -12.39 -11.27
N PRO A 183 29.24 -11.88 -11.49
CA PRO A 183 29.04 -10.58 -12.13
C PRO A 183 29.61 -9.45 -11.25
N GLN A 184 30.30 -8.50 -11.86
CA GLN A 184 30.95 -7.36 -11.21
C GLN A 184 30.27 -6.03 -11.56
N SER A 185 29.78 -5.91 -12.79
CA SER A 185 28.95 -4.77 -13.21
C SER A 185 28.07 -5.17 -14.40
N PHE A 186 27.04 -4.38 -14.67
CA PHE A 186 26.19 -4.59 -15.84
C PHE A 186 25.78 -3.26 -16.49
N VAL A 187 25.46 -3.30 -17.78
CA VAL A 187 24.93 -2.18 -18.55
C VAL A 187 23.49 -2.49 -18.92
N TRP A 188 22.59 -1.61 -18.51
CA TRP A 188 21.17 -1.68 -18.82
C TRP A 188 20.69 -0.31 -19.31
N ARG A 189 20.06 -0.30 -20.50
CA ARG A 189 19.56 0.92 -21.16
C ARG A 189 20.60 2.06 -21.24
N GLY A 190 21.84 1.71 -21.58
CA GLY A 190 22.95 2.66 -21.75
C GLY A 190 23.57 3.16 -20.45
N ARG A 191 23.04 2.77 -19.27
CA ARG A 191 23.62 3.10 -17.97
C ARG A 191 24.37 1.90 -17.40
N ARG A 192 25.56 2.15 -16.86
CA ARG A 192 26.38 1.17 -16.16
C ARG A 192 26.05 1.16 -14.66
N PHE A 193 25.93 -0.03 -14.09
CA PHE A 193 25.63 -0.30 -12.70
C PHE A 193 26.75 -1.15 -12.09
N GLN A 194 27.37 -0.65 -11.02
CA GLN A 194 28.40 -1.37 -10.28
C GLN A 194 27.75 -2.30 -9.25
N ILE A 195 28.21 -3.54 -9.13
CA ILE A 195 27.72 -4.47 -8.12
C ILE A 195 28.60 -4.33 -6.88
N VAL A 196 27.96 -4.12 -5.72
CA VAL A 196 28.64 -3.96 -4.42
C VAL A 196 28.33 -5.06 -3.43
N SER A 197 27.30 -5.87 -3.69
CA SER A 197 26.89 -6.98 -2.82
C SER A 197 26.23 -8.08 -3.64
N TRP A 198 26.44 -9.33 -3.21
CA TRP A 198 25.91 -10.54 -3.84
C TRP A 198 25.02 -11.27 -2.83
N GLY A 199 23.81 -11.58 -3.25
CA GLY A 199 22.83 -12.35 -2.48
C GLY A 199 22.79 -13.81 -2.92
N ARG A 200 21.57 -14.37 -2.97
CA ARG A 200 21.34 -15.75 -3.41
C ARG A 200 21.69 -15.93 -4.88
N GLN A 201 22.23 -17.09 -5.19
CA GLN A 201 22.48 -17.55 -6.54
C GLN A 201 22.08 -19.01 -6.69
N GLY A 202 21.80 -19.46 -7.90
CA GLY A 202 21.46 -20.85 -8.18
C GLY A 202 20.99 -21.06 -9.61
N THR A 203 20.48 -22.26 -9.89
CA THR A 203 19.97 -22.61 -11.22
C THR A 203 18.44 -22.70 -11.16
N LYS A 204 17.76 -22.20 -12.19
CA LYS A 204 16.31 -22.33 -12.36
C LYS A 204 15.96 -22.57 -13.82
N SER A 205 14.76 -23.08 -14.07
CA SER A 205 14.20 -23.16 -15.43
C SER A 205 13.46 -21.87 -15.76
N ARG A 206 13.71 -21.31 -16.94
CA ARG A 206 13.05 -20.13 -17.49
C ARG A 206 12.78 -20.37 -18.97
N ASP A 207 11.51 -20.31 -19.37
CA ASP A 207 11.06 -20.57 -20.75
C ASP A 207 11.55 -21.93 -21.31
N GLY A 208 11.63 -22.94 -20.43
CA GLY A 208 12.10 -24.28 -20.77
C GLY A 208 13.62 -24.43 -20.82
N ARG A 209 14.39 -23.37 -20.55
CA ARG A 209 15.86 -23.37 -20.54
C ARG A 209 16.43 -23.21 -19.14
N ALA A 210 17.56 -23.85 -18.87
CA ALA A 210 18.26 -23.66 -17.62
C ALA A 210 18.96 -22.29 -17.60
N CYS A 211 18.79 -21.53 -16.52
CA CYS A 211 19.53 -20.30 -16.29
C CYS A 211 20.12 -20.23 -14.89
N HIS A 212 21.32 -19.67 -14.80
CA HIS A 212 22.00 -19.36 -13.54
C HIS A 212 21.63 -17.95 -13.14
N TYR A 213 20.96 -17.79 -12.00
CA TYR A 213 20.56 -16.48 -11.49
C TYR A 213 21.54 -15.99 -10.42
N HIS A 214 21.75 -14.68 -10.40
CA HIS A 214 22.54 -13.96 -9.41
C HIS A 214 21.71 -12.79 -8.89
N LEU A 215 21.38 -12.82 -7.59
CA LEU A 215 20.86 -11.65 -6.90
C LEU A 215 22.02 -10.73 -6.53
N VAL A 216 21.99 -9.49 -6.96
CA VAL A 216 23.07 -8.52 -6.77
C VAL A 216 22.51 -7.18 -6.29
N GLN A 217 23.31 -6.37 -5.61
CA GLN A 217 22.93 -5.00 -5.23
C GLN A 217 23.91 -3.97 -5.77
N THR A 218 23.39 -2.79 -6.06
CA THR A 218 24.13 -1.61 -6.51
C THR A 218 24.33 -0.61 -5.35
N PRO A 219 25.23 0.40 -5.46
CA PRO A 219 25.54 1.34 -4.37
C PRO A 219 24.34 2.13 -3.85
N ASP A 220 23.35 2.35 -4.72
CA ASP A 220 22.05 2.94 -4.40
C ASP A 220 21.09 1.94 -3.76
N LEU A 221 21.60 0.84 -3.18
CA LEU A 221 20.88 -0.25 -2.51
C LEU A 221 19.72 -0.90 -3.31
N GLU A 222 19.64 -0.66 -4.62
CA GLU A 222 18.72 -1.40 -5.49
C GLU A 222 19.21 -2.85 -5.63
N SER A 223 18.29 -3.81 -5.58
CA SER A 223 18.60 -5.22 -5.81
C SER A 223 18.16 -5.64 -7.21
N TRP A 224 18.91 -6.53 -7.84
CA TRP A 224 18.72 -6.94 -9.22
C TRP A 224 18.91 -8.44 -9.34
N GLU A 225 18.11 -9.10 -10.17
CA GLU A 225 18.32 -10.48 -10.55
C GLU A 225 18.83 -10.55 -11.98
N LEU A 226 20.11 -10.85 -12.12
CA LEU A 226 20.74 -11.16 -13.39
C LEU A 226 20.60 -12.67 -13.64
N CYS A 227 20.23 -13.06 -14.85
CA CYS A 227 20.15 -14.45 -15.26
C CYS A 227 21.06 -14.69 -16.47
N GLN A 228 21.96 -15.65 -16.35
CA GLN A 228 22.78 -16.17 -17.44
C GLN A 228 22.15 -17.45 -17.98
N ASP A 229 21.83 -17.48 -19.27
CA ASP A 229 21.37 -18.69 -19.95
C ASP A 229 22.52 -19.71 -20.02
N ALA A 230 22.25 -20.96 -19.60
CA ALA A 230 23.29 -21.98 -19.43
C ALA A 230 23.85 -22.51 -20.76
N GLU A 231 23.12 -22.37 -21.86
CA GLU A 231 23.52 -22.87 -23.19
C GLU A 231 24.25 -21.80 -23.98
N THR A 232 23.69 -20.58 -24.00
CA THR A 232 24.17 -19.47 -24.84
C THR A 232 25.13 -18.55 -24.10
N GLY A 233 25.15 -18.58 -22.77
CA GLY A 233 25.90 -17.65 -21.94
C GLY A 233 25.34 -16.22 -21.93
N ALA A 234 24.20 -15.98 -22.58
CA ALA A 234 23.57 -14.67 -22.67
C ALA A 234 23.00 -14.20 -21.33
N TRP A 235 23.16 -12.91 -21.03
CA TRP A 235 22.69 -12.31 -19.79
C TRP A 235 21.40 -11.52 -19.98
N THR A 236 20.49 -11.68 -19.03
CA THR A 236 19.25 -10.89 -18.95
C THR A 236 19.07 -10.31 -17.56
N LEU A 237 18.51 -9.11 -17.48
CA LEU A 237 17.94 -8.58 -16.26
C LEU A 237 16.53 -9.14 -16.12
N ALA A 238 16.33 -10.06 -15.19
CA ALA A 238 15.05 -10.71 -14.97
C ALA A 238 14.14 -9.87 -14.08
N ARG A 239 14.67 -9.40 -12.96
CA ARG A 239 13.91 -8.67 -11.94
C ARG A 239 14.72 -7.53 -11.35
N ARG A 240 14.04 -6.46 -10.96
CA ARG A 240 14.62 -5.33 -10.22
C ARG A 240 13.76 -5.02 -9.01
N TRP A 241 14.42 -4.76 -7.89
CA TRP A 241 13.85 -4.28 -6.64
C TRP A 241 14.50 -2.92 -6.34
N PRO A 242 13.82 -1.80 -6.64
CA PRO A 242 14.32 -0.48 -6.30
C PRO A 242 14.56 -0.35 -4.79
N GLU A 243 15.51 0.50 -4.39
CA GLU A 243 15.88 0.71 -3.00
C GLU A 243 14.68 1.13 -2.15
N ARG A 244 14.60 0.53 -0.95
CA ARG A 244 13.80 1.06 0.15
C ARG A 244 14.37 2.43 0.50
N ARG A 245 13.77 3.51 0.00
CA ARG A 245 14.04 4.84 0.56
C ARG A 245 13.82 4.74 2.06
N ARG A 246 14.89 4.73 2.86
CA ARG A 246 14.82 4.98 4.29
C ARG A 246 14.31 6.40 4.42
N THR A 247 13.04 6.55 4.75
CA THR A 247 12.56 7.80 5.34
C THR A 247 13.39 7.99 6.61
N VAL A 248 14.28 8.98 6.58
CA VAL A 248 15.00 9.48 7.76
C VAL A 248 13.98 10.05 8.74
#